data_AF-A0A0Q7MF29-F1
#
_entry.id   AF-A0A0Q7MF29-F1
#
_cell.length_a   1.000
_cell.length_b   1.000
_cell.length_c   1.000
_cell.angle_alpha   90.00
_cell.angle_beta   90.00
_cell.angle_gamma   90.00
#
_symmetry.space_group_name_H-M   'P 1'
#
loop_
_entity.id
_entity.type
_entity.pdbx_description
1 polymer ?
#
loop_
_entity_poly.entity_id
_entity_poly.type
_entity_poly.pdbx_seq_one_letter_code
_entity_poly.pdbx_strand_id
1 'polypeptide(L)'
;MADDEALPDGIDPEIWFECIHHPGSRDYLVSEPWQTSPGRMQAWCETRHVWFRVSKSSLPEHLPLPTRYWVQGFLVGNVPRQPDDDDDDAAAVNEWRASAHHFIATGRWP
;
A
#
# COMPACT_ATOMS: atom_id res chain seq x y z
N MET A 1 -29.03 12.34 -10.57
CA MET A 1 -28.29 11.09 -10.80
C MET A 1 -26.87 11.53 -11.00
N ALA A 2 -25.96 11.19 -10.07
CA ALA A 2 -24.56 11.55 -10.23
C ALA A 2 -24.05 10.78 -11.45
N ASP A 3 -23.44 11.50 -12.40
CA ASP A 3 -22.75 10.87 -13.51
C ASP A 3 -21.71 9.92 -12.93
N ASP A 4 -21.86 8.64 -13.23
CA ASP A 4 -20.91 7.58 -12.92
C ASP A 4 -19.72 7.80 -13.86
N GLU A 5 -18.90 8.80 -13.54
CA GLU A 5 -17.71 9.11 -14.33
C GLU A 5 -16.80 7.89 -14.26
N ALA A 6 -16.62 7.24 -15.41
CA ALA A 6 -15.90 5.99 -15.47
C ALA A 6 -14.50 6.15 -14.85
N LEU A 7 -14.14 5.24 -13.95
CA LEU A 7 -12.81 5.21 -13.35
C LEU A 7 -11.75 5.20 -14.46
N PRO A 8 -10.60 5.88 -14.25
CA PRO A 8 -9.48 5.80 -15.18
C PRO A 8 -9.11 4.35 -15.51
N ASP A 9 -8.66 4.12 -16.75
CA ASP A 9 -8.26 2.80 -17.24
C ASP A 9 -7.22 2.16 -16.31
N GLY A 10 -7.40 0.87 -16.01
CA GLY A 10 -6.49 0.10 -15.17
C GLY A 10 -6.76 0.19 -13.67
N ILE A 11 -7.77 0.96 -13.22
CA ILE A 11 -8.24 0.94 -11.84
C ILE A 11 -9.19 -0.24 -11.62
N ASP A 12 -8.86 -1.07 -10.63
CA ASP A 12 -9.74 -2.13 -10.15
C ASP A 12 -10.74 -1.55 -9.11
N PRO A 13 -12.06 -1.56 -9.38
CA PRO A 13 -13.05 -0.97 -8.49
C PRO A 13 -13.21 -1.73 -7.16
N GLU A 14 -12.68 -2.95 -7.04
CA GLU A 14 -12.72 -3.73 -5.78
C GLU A 14 -11.59 -3.37 -4.82
N ILE A 15 -10.51 -2.75 -5.31
CA ILE A 15 -9.34 -2.39 -4.53
C ILE A 15 -9.43 -0.92 -4.09
N TRP A 16 -10.26 -0.68 -3.08
CA TRP A 16 -10.54 0.66 -2.57
C TRP A 16 -10.48 0.78 -1.04
N PHE A 17 -10.47 2.00 -0.54
CA PHE A 17 -10.61 2.38 0.86
C PHE A 17 -11.38 3.70 0.99
N GLU A 18 -11.95 3.97 2.16
CA GLU A 18 -12.75 5.18 2.37
C GLU A 18 -11.89 6.45 2.28
N CYS A 19 -12.36 7.45 1.53
CA CYS A 19 -11.68 8.73 1.38
C CYS A 19 -11.73 9.53 2.68
N ILE A 20 -10.56 9.88 3.24
CA ILE A 20 -10.47 10.65 4.49
C ILE A 20 -11.06 12.06 4.39
N HIS A 21 -11.06 12.65 3.18
CA HIS A 21 -11.54 14.01 2.96
C HIS A 21 -13.04 14.08 2.67
N HIS A 22 -13.62 12.98 2.22
CA HIS A 22 -15.02 12.89 1.79
C HIS A 22 -15.62 11.54 2.26
N PRO A 23 -16.17 11.48 3.49
CA PRO A 23 -16.79 10.27 4.01
C PRO A 23 -17.87 9.73 3.07
N GLY A 24 -17.91 8.42 2.90
CA GLY A 24 -18.79 7.76 1.92
C GLY A 24 -18.28 7.74 0.48
N SER A 25 -17.19 8.45 0.15
CA SER A 25 -16.48 8.35 -1.13
C SER A 25 -15.32 7.36 -1.07
N ARG A 26 -14.85 6.90 -2.23
CA ARG A 26 -13.80 5.89 -2.36
C ARG A 26 -12.51 6.49 -2.91
N ASP A 27 -11.41 6.07 -2.32
CA ASP A 27 -10.08 6.17 -2.90
C ASP A 27 -9.64 4.77 -3.34
N TYR A 28 -8.95 4.66 -4.48
CA TYR A 28 -8.60 3.40 -5.12
C TYR A 28 -7.10 3.17 -5.05
N LEU A 29 -6.64 1.96 -4.72
CA LEU A 29 -5.22 1.62 -4.83
C LEU A 29 -4.92 1.19 -6.27
N VAL A 30 -3.77 1.63 -6.77
CA VAL A 30 -3.40 1.46 -8.17
C VAL A 30 -2.03 0.80 -8.26
N SER A 31 -1.91 -0.14 -9.20
CA SER A 31 -0.67 -0.86 -9.45
C SER A 31 0.18 -0.09 -10.47
N GLU A 32 1.17 0.65 -9.98
CA GLU A 32 2.13 1.37 -10.82
C GLU A 32 3.53 0.74 -10.73
N PRO A 33 4.29 0.69 -11.83
CA PRO A 33 5.62 0.11 -11.86
C PRO A 33 6.68 0.97 -11.15
N TRP A 34 6.38 2.25 -10.89
CA TRP A 34 7.33 3.19 -10.28
C TRP A 34 6.90 3.62 -8.89
N GLN A 35 7.78 3.39 -7.92
CA GLN A 35 7.59 3.79 -6.53
C GLN A 35 8.80 4.60 -6.05
N THR A 36 8.53 5.68 -5.31
CA THR A 36 9.59 6.47 -4.67
C THR A 36 10.16 5.80 -3.43
N SER A 37 9.44 4.82 -2.85
CA SER A 37 9.85 4.07 -1.66
C SER A 37 9.11 2.73 -1.62
N PRO A 38 9.70 1.64 -1.07
CA PRO A 38 9.14 0.29 -1.20
C PRO A 38 7.74 0.09 -0.59
N GLY A 39 7.37 0.89 0.42
CA GLY A 39 6.07 0.77 1.09
C GLY A 39 5.03 1.81 0.65
N ARG A 40 5.33 2.61 -0.37
CA ARG A 40 4.48 3.70 -0.86
C ARG A 40 3.61 3.18 -2.01
N MET A 41 2.37 2.87 -1.70
CA MET A 41 1.35 2.48 -2.67
C MET A 41 0.79 3.72 -3.37
N GLN A 42 0.56 3.62 -4.68
CA GLN A 42 -0.13 4.64 -5.45
C GLN A 42 -1.64 4.53 -5.21
N ALA A 43 -2.31 5.67 -5.13
CA ALA A 43 -3.75 5.76 -5.00
C ALA A 43 -4.34 6.85 -5.90
N TRP A 44 -5.62 6.71 -6.22
CA TRP A 44 -6.45 7.66 -6.95
C TRP A 44 -7.61 8.11 -6.06
N CYS A 45 -7.81 9.41 -5.94
CA CYS A 45 -8.94 10.00 -5.23
C CYS A 45 -10.00 10.39 -6.26
N GLU A 46 -11.11 9.66 -6.28
CA GLU A 46 -12.19 9.88 -7.23
C GLU A 46 -12.80 11.27 -7.06
N THR A 47 -13.13 11.68 -5.84
CA THR A 47 -13.80 12.98 -5.58
C THR A 47 -12.98 14.20 -6.00
N ARG A 48 -11.65 14.10 -5.97
CA ARG A 48 -10.75 15.23 -6.26
C ARG A 48 -10.02 15.09 -7.59
N HIS A 49 -10.14 13.94 -8.25
CA HIS A 49 -9.47 13.61 -9.50
C HIS A 49 -7.94 13.79 -9.40
N VAL A 50 -7.33 13.29 -8.32
CA VAL A 50 -5.89 13.40 -8.07
C VAL A 50 -5.23 12.07 -7.71
N TRP A 51 -4.00 11.92 -8.18
CA TRP A 51 -3.08 10.85 -7.81
C TRP A 51 -2.33 11.21 -6.53
N PHE A 52 -2.19 10.26 -5.61
CA PHE A 52 -1.46 10.46 -4.36
C PHE A 52 -0.84 9.15 -3.87
N ARG A 53 -0.04 9.20 -2.79
CA ARG A 53 0.62 8.01 -2.24
C ARG A 53 0.30 7.78 -0.77
N VAL A 54 0.11 6.52 -0.43
CA VAL A 54 -0.21 6.06 0.93
C VAL A 54 0.75 4.97 1.38
N SER A 55 0.97 4.90 2.68
CA SER A 55 1.55 3.73 3.34
C SER A 55 0.43 2.99 4.07
N LYS A 56 0.64 1.72 4.45
CA LYS A 56 -0.36 0.95 5.19
C LYS A 56 -0.82 1.64 6.49
N SER A 57 0.11 2.29 7.20
CA SER A 57 -0.19 3.11 8.39
C SER A 57 -1.07 4.34 8.15
N SER A 58 -1.29 4.72 6.89
CA SER A 58 -2.17 5.83 6.50
C SER A 58 -3.54 5.37 6.01
N LEU A 59 -3.73 4.05 5.86
CA LEU A 59 -5.02 3.47 5.45
C LEU A 59 -5.97 3.41 6.66
N PRO A 60 -7.28 3.48 6.43
CA PRO A 60 -8.26 3.24 7.48
C PRO A 60 -8.14 1.82 8.04
N GLU A 61 -8.55 1.64 9.30
CA GLU A 61 -8.47 0.34 10.00
C GLU A 61 -9.31 -0.74 9.30
N HIS A 62 -10.48 -0.37 8.80
CA HIS A 62 -11.39 -1.26 8.11
C HIS A 62 -11.21 -1.12 6.59
N LEU A 63 -10.59 -2.15 6.00
CA LEU A 63 -10.40 -2.27 4.57
C LEU A 63 -11.28 -3.40 4.01
N PRO A 64 -11.84 -3.24 2.79
CA PRO A 64 -12.43 -4.34 2.05
C PRO A 64 -11.46 -5.52 1.91
N LEU A 65 -12.00 -6.74 1.88
CA LEU A 65 -11.19 -7.95 1.83
C LEU A 65 -10.21 -7.99 0.63
N PRO A 66 -10.61 -7.62 -0.61
CA PRO A 66 -9.69 -7.53 -1.74
C PRO A 66 -8.53 -6.56 -1.47
N THR A 67 -8.83 -5.35 -0.98
CA THR A 67 -7.84 -4.33 -0.60
C THR A 67 -6.86 -4.84 0.44
N ARG A 68 -7.33 -5.57 1.46
CA ARG A 68 -6.45 -6.15 2.49
C ARG A 68 -5.40 -7.09 1.91
N TYR A 69 -5.82 -8.01 1.04
CA TYR A 69 -4.91 -8.95 0.41
C TYR A 69 -3.97 -8.28 -0.58
N TRP A 70 -4.47 -7.30 -1.35
CA TRP A 70 -3.64 -6.52 -2.25
C TRP A 70 -2.53 -5.78 -1.49
N VAL A 71 -2.87 -5.06 -0.41
CA VAL A 71 -1.89 -4.35 0.43
C VAL A 71 -0.88 -5.32 1.03
N GLN A 72 -1.32 -6.48 1.50
CA GLN A 72 -0.42 -7.49 2.05
C GLN A 72 0.54 -8.05 0.99
N GLY A 73 0.04 -8.39 -0.19
CA GLY A 73 0.85 -8.88 -1.30
C GLY A 73 1.84 -7.84 -1.80
N PHE A 74 1.41 -6.58 -1.95
CA PHE A 74 2.26 -5.46 -2.31
C PHE A 74 3.43 -5.32 -1.34
N LEU A 75 3.17 -5.30 -0.02
CA LEU A 75 4.22 -5.14 0.97
C LEU A 75 5.18 -6.33 0.97
N VAL A 76 4.68 -7.58 0.98
CA VAL A 76 5.55 -8.76 0.93
C VAL A 76 6.42 -8.78 -0.33
N GLY A 77 5.87 -8.36 -1.48
CA GLY A 77 6.61 -8.26 -2.75
C GLY A 77 7.63 -7.11 -2.80
N ASN A 78 7.54 -6.13 -1.90
CA ASN A 78 8.41 -4.96 -1.87
C ASN A 78 9.30 -4.90 -0.62
N VAL A 79 9.48 -6.00 0.11
CA VAL A 79 10.43 -6.04 1.22
C VAL A 79 11.86 -5.84 0.65
N PRO A 80 12.63 -4.87 1.16
CA PRO A 80 14.04 -4.71 0.81
C PRO A 80 14.85 -5.99 0.98
N ARG A 81 15.84 -6.18 0.11
CA ARG A 81 16.71 -7.37 0.09
C ARG A 81 17.32 -7.62 1.48
N GLN A 82 17.32 -8.88 1.89
CA GLN A 82 18.04 -9.35 3.09
C GLN A 82 19.55 -9.14 2.93
N PRO A 83 20.30 -8.85 4.01
CA PRO A 83 21.76 -8.85 4.01
C PRO A 83 22.33 -10.19 3.54
N ASP A 84 23.48 -10.14 2.85
CA ASP A 84 24.22 -11.34 2.45
C ASP A 84 25.08 -11.80 3.63
N ASP A 85 24.48 -12.58 4.54
CA ASP A 85 25.16 -13.24 5.67
C ASP A 85 24.69 -14.70 5.74
N ASP A 86 25.63 -15.62 5.95
CA ASP A 86 25.36 -17.06 6.00
C ASP A 86 24.88 -17.51 7.40
N ASP A 87 25.01 -16.65 8.40
CA ASP A 87 24.48 -16.86 9.75
C ASP A 87 23.12 -16.18 9.92
N ASP A 88 22.05 -16.99 10.00
CA ASP A 88 20.67 -16.55 10.19
C ASP A 88 20.44 -15.79 11.53
N ASP A 89 21.37 -15.92 12.48
CA ASP A 89 21.36 -15.26 13.78
C ASP A 89 22.32 -14.06 13.85
N ALA A 90 23.01 -13.73 12.76
CA ALA A 90 23.82 -12.52 12.67
C ALA A 90 23.00 -11.28 13.06
N ALA A 91 23.64 -10.34 13.75
CA ALA A 91 22.97 -9.11 14.22
C ALA A 91 22.27 -8.37 13.07
N ALA A 92 22.91 -8.30 11.89
CA ALA A 92 22.36 -7.68 10.69
C ALA A 92 21.10 -8.39 10.17
N VAL A 93 21.08 -9.74 10.18
CA VAL A 93 19.91 -10.53 9.75
C VAL A 93 18.74 -10.34 10.72
N ASN A 94 19.02 -10.31 12.02
CA ASN A 94 18.02 -10.07 13.06
C ASN A 94 17.44 -8.64 13.00
N GLU A 95 18.28 -7.62 12.81
CA GLU A 95 17.84 -6.23 12.61
C GLU A 95 17.00 -6.07 11.35
N TRP A 96 17.42 -6.70 10.24
CA TRP A 96 16.64 -6.73 9.01
C TRP A 96 15.29 -7.42 9.21
N ARG A 97 15.25 -8.56 9.91
CA ARG A 97 14.01 -9.30 10.21
C ARG A 97 13.04 -8.44 11.01
N ALA A 98 13.52 -7.73 12.03
CA ALA A 98 12.71 -6.78 12.80
C ALA A 98 12.18 -5.64 11.92
N SER A 99 13.03 -5.10 11.05
CA SER A 99 12.66 -4.05 10.09
C SER A 99 11.62 -4.53 9.08
N ALA A 100 11.73 -5.76 8.58
CA ALA A 100 10.77 -6.39 7.70
C ALA A 100 9.42 -6.58 8.39
N HIS A 101 9.37 -7.03 9.65
CA HIS A 101 8.12 -7.10 10.41
C HIS A 101 7.48 -5.72 10.60
N HIS A 102 8.28 -4.70 10.95
CA HIS A 102 7.79 -3.32 11.05
C HIS A 102 7.23 -2.82 9.72
N PHE A 103 7.91 -3.12 8.62
CA PHE A 103 7.50 -2.77 7.27
C PHE A 103 6.18 -3.43 6.86
N ILE A 104 6.02 -4.74 7.09
CA ILE A 104 4.76 -5.43 6.82
C ILE A 104 3.61 -4.87 7.68
N ALA A 105 3.90 -4.44 8.90
CA ALA A 105 2.89 -3.83 9.78
C ALA A 105 2.48 -2.43 9.33
N THR A 106 3.41 -1.60 8.85
CA THR A 106 3.19 -0.14 8.70
C THR A 106 3.33 0.40 7.28
N GLY A 107 3.95 -0.35 6.38
CA GLY A 107 4.40 0.11 5.06
C GLY A 107 5.54 1.13 5.12
N ARG A 108 6.30 1.18 6.22
CA ARG A 108 7.46 2.06 6.38
C ARG A 108 8.71 1.25 6.65
N TRP A 109 9.76 1.52 5.89
CA TRP A 109 11.07 0.94 6.14
C TRP A 109 11.84 1.90 7.05
N PRO A 110 12.41 1.43 8.18
CA PRO A 110 13.18 2.26 9.09
C PRO A 110 14.53 2.71 8.52
#